data_AF-A0A6P6YB86-F1
#
_entry.id   AF-A0A6P6YB86-F1
#
_cell.length_a   1.000
_cell.length_b   1.000
_cell.length_c   1.000
_cell.angle_alpha   90.00
_cell.angle_beta   90.00
_cell.angle_gamma   90.00
#
_symmetry.space_group_name_H-M   'P 1'
#
loop_
_entity.id
_entity.type
_entity.pdbx_description
1 polymer ?
#
loop_
_entity_poly.entity_id
_entity_poly.type
_entity_poly.pdbx_seq_one_letter_code
_entity_poly.pdbx_strand_id
1 'polypeptide(L)'
;MKFDYFEYLKIYIFRLEYSLDDYERRQIPRSYQTFRTTIWITLNSWINIFFTFHLAQYPSYFILKILKSFEQLFHFERVDLLFQFQISIFLILEYLCFGFFQKILHYNFPTNNVIRKYCYYFNDNQLKISRNSRRC
;
A
#
# COMPACT_ATOMS: atom_id res chain seq x y z
N MET A 1 17.76 -10.29 -6.53
CA MET A 1 16.75 -10.36 -7.60
C MET A 1 15.46 -11.11 -7.24
N LYS A 2 15.46 -12.15 -6.37
CA LYS A 2 14.23 -12.91 -6.01
C LYS A 2 13.57 -12.52 -4.68
N PHE A 3 14.32 -11.96 -3.73
CA PHE A 3 13.77 -11.35 -2.51
C PHE A 3 12.96 -10.09 -2.81
N ASP A 4 13.34 -9.41 -3.89
CA ASP A 4 12.80 -8.11 -4.27
C ASP A 4 11.29 -8.16 -4.56
N TYR A 5 10.79 -9.17 -5.29
CA TYR A 5 9.37 -9.21 -5.68
C TYR A 5 8.42 -9.39 -4.50
N PHE A 6 8.80 -10.20 -3.50
CA PHE A 6 8.02 -10.35 -2.27
C PHE A 6 8.11 -9.08 -1.42
N GLU A 7 9.28 -8.45 -1.32
CA GLU A 7 9.45 -7.14 -0.66
C GLU A 7 8.59 -6.05 -1.29
N TYR A 8 8.57 -5.97 -2.63
CA TYR A 8 7.73 -5.04 -3.36
C TYR A 8 6.24 -5.33 -3.14
N LEU A 9 5.80 -6.59 -3.25
CA LEU A 9 4.40 -6.97 -2.98
C LEU A 9 3.97 -6.64 -1.56
N LYS A 10 4.84 -6.88 -0.59
CA LYS A 10 4.64 -6.61 0.83
C LYS A 10 4.44 -5.11 1.09
N ILE A 11 5.27 -4.27 0.47
CA ILE A 11 5.15 -2.81 0.58
C ILE A 11 3.91 -2.30 -0.16
N TYR A 12 3.64 -2.82 -1.37
CA TYR A 12 2.62 -2.27 -2.25
C TYR A 12 1.19 -2.70 -1.90
N ILE A 13 0.99 -3.97 -1.53
CA ILE A 13 -0.34 -4.54 -1.26
C ILE A 13 -0.66 -4.52 0.23
N PHE A 14 0.30 -4.92 1.07
CA PHE A 14 0.01 -5.09 2.50
C PHE A 14 0.34 -3.87 3.33
N ARG A 15 1.26 -3.01 2.84
CA ARG A 15 1.71 -1.80 3.55
C ARG A 15 2.24 -2.08 4.96
N LEU A 16 2.53 -3.35 5.25
CA LEU A 16 2.99 -3.87 6.54
C LEU A 16 4.39 -4.42 6.41
N GLU A 17 5.23 -4.09 7.38
CA GLU A 17 6.57 -4.66 7.49
C GLU A 17 6.55 -5.90 8.41
N TYR A 18 6.20 -7.07 7.84
CA TYR A 18 6.27 -8.40 8.51
C TYR A 18 7.00 -9.46 7.65
N SER A 19 7.64 -10.47 8.26
CA SER A 19 8.19 -11.62 7.54
C SER A 19 7.14 -12.70 7.27
N LEU A 20 7.31 -13.51 6.22
CA LEU A 20 6.47 -14.71 6.01
C LEU A 20 6.59 -15.69 7.18
N ASP A 21 7.80 -15.84 7.73
CA ASP A 21 8.05 -16.72 8.88
C ASP A 21 7.29 -16.25 10.13
N ASP A 22 7.17 -14.92 10.34
CA ASP A 22 6.40 -14.33 11.45
C ASP A 22 4.90 -14.60 11.28
N TYR A 23 4.42 -14.55 10.04
CA TYR A 23 3.03 -14.88 9.73
C TYR A 23 2.73 -16.37 9.96
N GLU A 24 3.63 -17.27 9.55
CA GLU A 24 3.47 -18.72 9.77
C GLU A 24 3.48 -19.09 11.25
N ARG A 25 4.37 -18.46 12.03
CA ARG A 25 4.42 -18.63 13.49
C ARG A 25 3.27 -17.95 14.21
N ARG A 26 2.39 -17.25 13.48
CA ARG A 26 1.29 -16.43 14.01
C ARG A 26 1.77 -15.40 15.03
N GLN A 27 2.96 -14.85 14.80
CA GLN A 27 3.65 -13.92 15.68
C GLN A 27 4.10 -12.70 14.88
N ILE A 28 3.18 -12.02 14.21
CA ILE A 28 3.49 -10.71 13.62
C ILE A 28 3.77 -9.74 14.78
N PRO A 29 4.99 -9.17 14.87
CA PRO A 29 5.32 -8.23 15.92
C PRO A 29 4.45 -6.98 15.74
N ARG A 30 3.61 -6.66 16.73
CA ARG A 30 2.77 -5.44 16.73
C ARG A 30 3.60 -4.22 17.12
N SER A 31 4.71 -4.01 16.45
CA SER A 31 5.63 -2.90 16.69
C SER A 31 5.33 -1.73 15.76
N TYR A 32 5.76 -0.53 16.14
CA TYR A 32 5.67 0.66 15.26
C TYR A 32 6.31 0.42 13.90
N GLN A 33 7.43 -0.34 13.84
CA GLN A 33 8.11 -0.67 12.60
C GLN A 33 7.19 -1.38 11.60
N THR A 34 6.40 -2.35 12.08
CA THR A 34 5.47 -3.12 11.25
C THR A 34 4.39 -2.26 10.61
N PHE A 35 3.95 -1.19 11.29
CA PHE A 35 2.93 -0.28 10.79
C PHE A 35 3.48 1.03 10.22
N ARG A 36 4.80 1.24 10.27
CA ARG A 36 5.44 2.52 9.96
C ARG A 36 4.97 3.07 8.60
N THR A 37 5.11 2.28 7.55
CA THR A 37 4.72 2.67 6.19
C THR A 37 3.22 2.99 6.09
N THR A 38 2.37 2.18 6.75
CA THR A 38 0.94 2.45 6.83
C THR A 38 0.63 3.77 7.52
N ILE A 39 1.24 4.01 8.68
CA ILE A 39 1.06 5.23 9.47
C ILE A 39 1.48 6.45 8.64
N TRP A 40 2.62 6.38 7.95
CA TRP A 40 3.07 7.45 7.07
C TRP A 40 2.09 7.76 5.94
N ILE A 41 1.56 6.74 5.24
CA ILE A 41 0.62 6.96 4.15
C ILE A 41 -0.72 7.48 4.67
N THR A 42 -1.20 6.94 5.79
CA THR A 42 -2.44 7.38 6.46
C THR A 42 -2.31 8.84 6.84
N LEU A 43 -1.24 9.22 7.55
CA LEU A 43 -0.99 10.62 7.93
C LEU A 43 -0.92 11.55 6.73
N ASN A 44 -0.22 11.17 5.66
CA ASN A 44 -0.17 11.97 4.43
C ASN A 44 -1.56 12.14 3.79
N SER A 45 -2.38 11.10 3.80
CA SER A 45 -3.74 11.15 3.26
C SER A 45 -4.61 12.11 4.07
N TRP A 46 -4.55 12.03 5.40
CA TRP A 46 -5.28 12.95 6.29
C TRP A 46 -4.81 14.39 6.15
N ILE A 47 -3.49 14.65 6.08
CA ILE A 47 -2.95 16.00 5.83
C ILE A 47 -3.52 16.57 4.53
N ASN A 48 -3.58 15.75 3.47
CA ASN A 48 -4.09 16.18 2.18
C ASN A 48 -5.61 16.48 2.22
N ILE A 49 -6.38 15.68 2.95
CA ILE A 49 -7.81 15.92 3.19
C ILE A 49 -8.01 17.24 3.97
N PHE A 50 -7.28 17.43 5.09
CA PHE A 50 -7.34 18.65 5.88
C PHE A 50 -6.95 19.89 5.08
N PHE A 51 -5.89 19.79 4.28
CA PHE A 51 -5.45 20.86 3.41
C PHE A 51 -6.55 21.22 2.39
N THR A 52 -7.14 20.22 1.73
CA THR A 52 -8.23 20.42 0.77
C THR A 52 -9.45 21.06 1.44
N PHE A 53 -9.82 20.62 2.65
CA PHE A 53 -10.93 21.19 3.41
C PHE A 53 -10.67 22.65 3.81
N HIS A 54 -9.47 22.95 4.31
CA HIS A 54 -9.08 24.30 4.65
C HIS A 54 -9.10 25.23 3.43
N LEU A 55 -8.63 24.75 2.27
CA LEU A 55 -8.69 25.50 1.02
C LEU A 55 -10.12 25.77 0.56
N ALA A 56 -11.02 24.81 0.73
CA ALA A 56 -12.43 24.99 0.39
C ALA A 56 -13.12 26.03 1.28
N GLN A 57 -12.79 26.06 2.57
CA GLN A 57 -13.41 26.98 3.53
C GLN A 57 -12.81 28.40 3.51
N TYR A 58 -11.52 28.52 3.20
CA TYR A 58 -10.79 29.79 3.10
C TYR A 58 -10.12 29.93 1.74
N PRO A 59 -10.88 30.17 0.66
CA PRO A 59 -10.32 30.35 -0.66
C PRO A 59 -9.49 31.63 -0.71
N SER A 60 -8.17 31.50 -0.71
CA SER A 60 -7.28 32.63 -0.92
C SER A 60 -7.21 33.00 -2.39
N TYR A 61 -7.03 34.29 -2.69
CA TYR A 61 -6.88 34.78 -4.06
C TYR A 61 -5.77 34.05 -4.84
N PHE A 62 -4.68 33.68 -4.16
CA PHE A 62 -3.58 32.93 -4.73
C PHE A 62 -4.00 31.51 -5.18
N ILE A 63 -4.79 30.82 -4.35
CA ILE A 63 -5.26 29.46 -4.64
C ILE A 63 -6.29 29.47 -5.78
N LEU A 64 -7.20 30.45 -5.79
CA LEU A 64 -8.14 30.66 -6.90
C LEU A 64 -7.42 30.88 -8.23
N LYS A 65 -6.31 31.62 -8.21
CA LYS A 65 -5.48 31.83 -9.41
C LYS A 65 -4.80 30.54 -9.87
N ILE A 66 -4.29 29.73 -8.94
CA ILE A 66 -3.70 28.41 -9.26
C ILE A 66 -4.76 27.47 -9.82
N LEU A 67 -5.94 27.40 -9.21
CA LEU A 67 -7.09 26.61 -9.69
C LEU A 67 -7.45 26.99 -11.13
N LYS A 68 -7.63 28.28 -11.43
CA LYS A 68 -7.90 28.76 -12.80
C LYS A 68 -6.78 28.42 -13.78
N SER A 69 -5.52 28.53 -13.36
CA SER A 69 -4.39 28.10 -14.19
C SER A 69 -4.41 26.59 -14.45
N PHE A 70 -4.81 25.79 -13.48
CA PHE A 70 -4.99 24.35 -13.62
C PHE A 70 -6.15 24.00 -14.56
N GLU A 71 -7.29 24.68 -14.43
CA GLU A 71 -8.45 24.56 -15.32
C GLU A 71 -8.06 24.86 -16.78
N GLN A 72 -7.29 25.94 -16.99
CA GLN A 72 -6.79 26.30 -18.31
C GLN A 72 -5.77 25.29 -18.86
N LEU A 73 -4.87 24.78 -18.02
CA LEU A 73 -3.83 23.84 -18.45
C LEU A 73 -4.40 22.47 -18.85
N PHE A 74 -5.41 22.00 -18.12
CA PHE A 74 -6.02 20.69 -18.34
C PHE A 74 -7.33 20.73 -19.14
N HIS A 75 -7.78 21.93 -19.54
CA HIS A 75 -9.08 22.15 -20.20
C HIS A 75 -10.28 21.53 -19.44
N PHE A 76 -10.19 21.45 -18.10
CA PHE A 76 -11.27 20.95 -17.26
C PHE A 76 -11.96 22.11 -16.55
N GLU A 77 -13.29 22.19 -16.66
CA GLU A 77 -14.10 23.29 -16.14
C GLU A 77 -14.54 23.11 -14.67
N ARG A 78 -14.14 22.01 -14.02
CA ARG A 78 -14.62 21.64 -12.67
C ARG A 78 -13.56 20.92 -11.84
N VAL A 79 -12.48 21.62 -11.51
CA VAL A 79 -11.40 21.05 -10.68
C VAL A 79 -11.89 20.70 -9.26
N ASP A 80 -12.96 21.35 -8.78
CA ASP A 80 -13.63 20.98 -7.52
C ASP A 80 -14.13 19.52 -7.49
N LEU A 81 -14.64 19.01 -8.63
CA LEU A 81 -15.06 17.61 -8.74
C LEU A 81 -13.86 16.68 -8.60
N LEU A 82 -12.72 17.03 -9.20
CA LEU A 82 -11.48 16.25 -9.08
C LEU A 82 -11.03 16.14 -7.62
N PHE A 83 -11.08 17.23 -6.87
CA PHE A 83 -10.77 17.20 -5.43
C PHE A 83 -11.75 16.34 -4.63
N GLN A 84 -13.05 16.42 -4.90
CA GLN A 84 -14.05 15.54 -4.27
C GLN A 84 -13.82 14.06 -4.60
N PHE A 85 -13.50 13.74 -5.86
CA PHE A 85 -13.14 12.39 -6.26
C PHE A 85 -11.87 11.90 -5.57
N GLN A 86 -10.85 12.76 -5.45
CA GLN A 86 -9.60 12.43 -4.77
C GLN A 86 -9.83 12.10 -3.29
N ILE A 87 -10.64 12.88 -2.56
CA ILE A 87 -11.02 12.57 -1.17
C ILE A 87 -11.74 11.22 -1.10
N SER A 88 -12.69 10.98 -2.01
CA SER A 88 -13.46 9.73 -2.06
C SER A 88 -12.55 8.52 -2.30
N ILE A 89 -11.57 8.63 -3.21
CA ILE A 89 -10.58 7.59 -3.49
C ILE A 89 -9.73 7.31 -2.24
N PHE A 90 -9.27 8.34 -1.53
CA PHE A 90 -8.48 8.14 -0.31
C PHE A 90 -9.27 7.41 0.78
N LEU A 91 -10.54 7.75 0.99
CA LEU A 91 -11.40 7.08 1.96
C LEU A 91 -11.65 5.61 1.60
N ILE A 92 -11.92 5.31 0.31
CA ILE A 92 -12.09 3.93 -0.17
C ILE A 92 -10.79 3.14 0.05
N LEU A 93 -9.65 3.74 -0.27
CA LEU A 93 -8.34 3.11 -0.12
C LEU A 93 -8.02 2.82 1.36
N GLU A 94 -8.30 3.75 2.27
CA GLU A 94 -8.16 3.52 3.71
C GLU A 94 -9.05 2.37 4.19
N TYR A 95 -10.33 2.35 3.79
CA TYR A 95 -11.26 1.31 4.16
C TYR A 95 -10.80 -0.08 3.69
N LEU A 96 -10.37 -0.19 2.42
CA LEU A 96 -9.79 -1.42 1.88
C LEU A 96 -8.56 -1.85 2.67
N CYS A 97 -7.69 -0.89 3.01
CA CYS A 97 -6.49 -1.13 3.80
C CYS A 97 -6.84 -1.71 5.18
N PHE A 98 -7.81 -1.11 5.89
CA PHE A 98 -8.35 -1.64 7.16
C PHE A 98 -8.88 -3.08 7.03
N GLY A 99 -9.62 -3.38 5.96
CA GLY A 99 -10.06 -4.74 5.67
C GLY A 99 -8.90 -5.72 5.48
N PHE A 100 -7.84 -5.32 4.78
CA PHE A 100 -6.63 -6.13 4.62
C PHE A 100 -5.88 -6.32 5.94
N PHE A 101 -5.70 -5.28 6.75
CA PHE A 101 -5.07 -5.41 8.08
C PHE A 101 -5.79 -6.43 8.93
N GLN A 102 -7.13 -6.36 9.00
CA GLN A 102 -7.91 -7.30 9.80
C GLN A 102 -7.70 -8.74 9.33
N LYS A 103 -7.71 -8.99 8.02
CA LYS A 103 -7.50 -10.35 7.47
C LYS A 103 -6.08 -10.87 7.74
N ILE A 104 -5.08 -10.01 7.63
CA ILE A 104 -3.67 -10.36 7.86
C ILE A 104 -3.41 -10.63 9.35
N LEU A 105 -3.93 -9.77 10.23
CA LEU A 105 -3.77 -9.92 11.69
C LEU A 105 -4.56 -11.11 12.26
N HIS A 106 -5.66 -11.52 11.62
CA HIS A 106 -6.37 -12.77 11.93
C HIS A 106 -5.75 -13.99 11.27
N TYR A 107 -4.62 -13.86 10.58
CA TYR A 107 -3.93 -14.93 9.87
C TYR A 107 -4.80 -15.67 8.83
N ASN A 108 -5.85 -15.02 8.35
CA ASN A 108 -6.84 -15.60 7.42
C ASN A 108 -6.69 -15.02 6.00
N PHE A 109 -5.46 -14.79 5.58
CA PHE A 109 -5.17 -14.21 4.27
C PHE A 109 -4.66 -15.28 3.27
N PRO A 110 -5.53 -15.80 2.38
CA PRO A 110 -5.21 -16.93 1.50
C PRO A 110 -4.13 -16.62 0.45
N THR A 111 -3.93 -15.35 0.09
CA THR A 111 -2.86 -14.94 -0.82
C THR A 111 -1.47 -15.26 -0.27
N ASN A 112 -1.31 -15.33 1.07
CA ASN A 112 -0.05 -15.73 1.66
C ASN A 112 0.31 -17.20 1.33
N ASN A 113 -0.69 -18.08 1.19
CA ASN A 113 -0.47 -19.46 0.73
C ASN A 113 -0.07 -19.53 -0.75
N VAL A 114 -0.59 -18.60 -1.57
CA VAL A 114 -0.20 -18.49 -2.99
C VAL A 114 1.23 -18.00 -3.10
N ILE A 115 1.59 -16.94 -2.37
CA ILE A 115 2.95 -16.42 -2.28
C ILE A 115 3.90 -17.53 -1.80
N ARG A 116 3.52 -18.31 -0.78
CA ARG A 116 4.30 -19.48 -0.34
C ARG A 116 4.55 -20.49 -1.46
N LYS A 117 3.50 -20.84 -2.22
CA LYS A 117 3.60 -21.81 -3.33
C LYS A 117 4.54 -21.33 -4.44
N TYR A 118 4.58 -20.03 -4.70
CA TYR A 118 5.42 -19.47 -5.76
C TYR A 118 6.84 -19.10 -5.27
N CYS A 119 7.01 -18.60 -4.05
CA CYS A 119 8.30 -18.16 -3.52
C CYS A 119 9.14 -19.31 -2.90
N TYR A 120 8.53 -20.23 -2.14
CA TYR A 120 9.28 -21.30 -1.45
C TYR A 120 9.40 -22.58 -2.28
N TYR A 121 8.30 -23.07 -2.84
CA TYR A 121 8.27 -24.36 -3.57
C TYR A 121 9.12 -24.34 -4.85
N PHE A 122 9.21 -23.18 -5.50
CA PHE A 122 10.05 -23.03 -6.69
C PHE A 122 11.56 -23.02 -6.33
N ASN A 123 11.92 -22.61 -5.11
CA ASN A 123 13.31 -22.48 -4.67
C ASN A 123 13.89 -23.82 -4.21
N ASP A 124 13.14 -24.59 -3.42
CA ASP A 124 13.61 -25.89 -2.91
C ASP A 124 13.76 -26.95 -4.02
N ASN A 125 12.85 -26.93 -5.00
CA ASN A 125 12.93 -27.84 -6.14
C ASN A 125 14.14 -27.52 -7.04
N GLN A 126 14.46 -26.24 -7.27
CA GLN A 126 15.67 -25.88 -8.03
C GLN A 126 16.98 -26.12 -7.27
N LEU A 127 16.99 -25.96 -5.94
CA LEU A 127 18.15 -26.27 -5.09
C LEU A 127 18.43 -27.78 -5.01
N LYS A 128 17.38 -28.63 -4.98
CA LYS A 128 17.55 -30.09 -5.04
C LYS A 128 18.06 -30.55 -6.40
N ILE A 129 17.53 -30.02 -7.50
CA ILE A 129 17.93 -30.41 -8.86
C ILE A 129 19.40 -30.02 -9.13
N SER A 130 19.82 -28.81 -8.72
CA SER A 130 21.20 -28.33 -8.92
C SER A 130 22.24 -28.97 -7.98
N ARG A 131 21.82 -29.54 -6.84
CA ARG A 131 22.69 -30.37 -5.99
C ARG A 131 22.86 -31.78 -6.56
N ASN A 132 21.80 -32.35 -7.13
CA ASN A 132 21.88 -33.66 -7.77
C ASN A 132 22.69 -33.62 -9.07
N SER A 133 22.61 -32.54 -9.86
CA SER A 133 23.42 -32.42 -11.09
C SER A 133 24.90 -32.11 -10.86
N ARG A 134 25.31 -31.76 -9.63
CA ARG A 134 26.73 -31.59 -9.24
C ARG A 134 27.32 -32.83 -8.56
N ARG A 135 26.50 -33.86 -8.33
CA ARG A 135 26.91 -35.17 -7.80
C ARG A 135 26.93 -36.27 -8.87
N CYS A 136 26.58 -35.94 -10.12
CA CYS A 136 26.75 -36.81 -11.28
C CYS A 136 27.89 -36.28 -12.14
#